data_AF-A0A3D4TQQ5-F1
#
_entry.id   AF-A0A3D4TQQ5-F1
#
_cell.length_a   1.000
_cell.length_b   1.000
_cell.length_c   1.000
_cell.angle_alpha   90.00
_cell.angle_beta   90.00
_cell.angle_gamma   90.00
#
_symmetry.space_group_name_H-M   'P 1'
#
loop_
_entity.id
_entity.type
_entity.pdbx_description
1 polymer ?
#
loop_
_entity_poly.entity_id
_entity_poly.type
_entity_poly.pdbx_seq_one_letter_code
_entity_poly.pdbx_strand_id
1 'polypeptide(L)'
;YRHNDIAEPEPLWVDHSAAQTRLVMLDDGVAEPIRISADGQRIEDDVPVVYTLRQPRACAVEPSTMDGSCRAAGSHCIAQLPTASSGQAKRACSEGVGAGCSTLLRLMRDGGAATATDDVGATRFERPPACREHTPGHDPQACEALTDDALAAAMQRASERLQREDEDTLDSPLPADARDHLQQLCLQHRGGRFCVEVAAQQLIALEPALAVQALQVVCDAGRTSACERVAPLRDLGADLRLVPARQVPCGRYQADGGVIDRLDFGDGTRGRLDDGAIHLQQDGETLILRQLGNGDLLGMDTQTGYQRYQPVPGTAQCSPPREGHGSP
;
A
#
# COMPACT_ATOMS: atom_id res chain seq x y z
N TYR A 1 -0.06 -16.41 14.66
CA TYR A 1 -0.10 -14.93 14.70
C TYR A 1 1.31 -14.40 14.79
N ARG A 2 1.65 -13.38 14.02
CA ARG A 2 2.92 -12.66 14.17
C ARG A 2 2.79 -11.64 15.29
N HIS A 3 3.72 -11.63 16.23
CA HIS A 3 3.83 -10.56 17.22
C HIS A 3 5.27 -10.04 17.17
N ASN A 4 5.44 -8.82 16.68
CA ASN A 4 6.60 -7.99 16.97
C ASN A 4 6.11 -6.87 17.90
N ASP A 5 6.97 -6.28 18.72
CA ASP A 5 6.63 -5.24 19.71
C ASP A 5 6.11 -3.92 19.07
N ILE A 6 5.73 -3.96 17.79
CA ILE A 6 5.47 -2.85 16.88
C ILE A 6 4.24 -3.14 15.96
N ALA A 7 3.52 -4.26 16.11
CA ALA A 7 2.30 -4.56 15.33
C ALA A 7 1.26 -5.40 16.08
N GLU A 8 -0.01 -5.31 15.66
CA GLU A 8 -1.06 -6.19 16.16
C GLU A 8 -0.85 -7.66 15.70
N PRO A 9 -1.38 -8.64 16.46
CA PRO A 9 -1.36 -10.03 16.06
C PRO A 9 -2.15 -10.27 14.77
N GLU A 10 -1.46 -10.41 13.64
CA GLU A 10 -2.08 -10.83 12.36
C GLU A 10 -2.09 -12.36 12.23
N PRO A 11 -3.19 -12.99 11.77
CA PRO A 11 -3.22 -14.42 11.51
C PRO A 11 -2.24 -14.75 10.38
N LEU A 12 -1.35 -15.69 10.68
CA LEU A 12 -0.42 -16.23 9.69
C LEU A 12 -1.07 -17.43 9.04
N TRP A 13 -1.06 -17.46 7.71
CA TRP A 13 -1.62 -18.55 6.92
C TRP A 13 -0.49 -19.49 6.53
N VAL A 14 -0.69 -20.79 6.72
CA VAL A 14 0.29 -21.80 6.32
C VAL A 14 -0.34 -22.66 5.24
N ASP A 15 0.36 -22.78 4.12
CA ASP A 15 -0.05 -23.59 2.98
C ASP A 15 0.88 -24.80 2.85
N HIS A 16 0.30 -26.00 2.93
CA HIS A 16 1.01 -27.28 2.87
C HIS A 16 0.92 -27.96 1.50
N SER A 17 0.27 -27.33 0.52
CA SER A 17 -0.08 -28.00 -0.74
C SER A 17 1.07 -28.17 -1.73
N ALA A 18 2.20 -27.49 -1.50
CA ALA A 18 3.39 -27.51 -2.33
C ALA A 18 4.50 -28.39 -1.73
N ALA A 19 5.57 -28.66 -2.50
CA ALA A 19 6.70 -29.45 -2.03
C ALA A 19 7.38 -28.80 -0.81
N GLN A 20 7.42 -27.47 -0.78
CA GLN A 20 7.83 -26.69 0.37
C GLN A 20 6.62 -25.99 1.01
N THR A 21 6.45 -26.16 2.32
CA THR A 21 5.41 -25.44 3.07
C THR A 21 5.65 -23.94 2.95
N ARG A 22 4.59 -23.15 2.79
CA ARG A 22 4.69 -21.70 2.62
C ARG A 22 3.94 -20.93 3.70
N LEU A 23 4.53 -19.83 4.13
CA LEU A 23 3.86 -18.79 4.90
C LEU A 23 3.20 -17.83 3.93
N VAL A 24 1.89 -17.63 4.07
CA VAL A 24 1.10 -16.74 3.21
C VAL A 24 0.68 -15.50 4.00
N MET A 25 1.07 -14.34 3.48
CA MET A 25 0.69 -13.02 3.95
C MET A 25 -0.26 -12.41 2.92
N LEU A 26 -1.57 -12.68 3.11
CA LEU A 26 -2.63 -12.32 2.18
C LEU A 26 -2.74 -10.80 1.93
N ASP A 27 -2.43 -9.99 2.94
CA ASP A 27 -2.50 -8.53 2.83
C ASP A 27 -1.31 -7.95 2.08
N ASP A 28 -0.11 -8.47 2.31
CA ASP A 28 1.12 -8.02 1.67
C ASP A 28 1.30 -8.62 0.26
N GLY A 29 0.55 -9.69 -0.05
CA GLY A 29 0.62 -10.38 -1.32
C GLY A 29 1.85 -11.26 -1.45
N VAL A 30 2.25 -11.89 -0.34
CA VAL A 30 3.50 -12.64 -0.25
C VAL A 30 3.19 -14.09 0.14
N ALA A 31 3.85 -15.04 -0.54
CA ALA A 31 3.83 -16.45 -0.19
C ALA A 31 5.28 -16.95 -0.21
N GLU A 32 5.86 -17.18 0.97
CA GLU A 32 7.28 -17.49 1.11
C GLU A 32 7.50 -18.92 1.62
N PRO A 33 8.51 -19.63 1.11
CA PRO A 33 8.89 -20.93 1.64
C PRO A 33 9.31 -20.82 3.10
N ILE A 34 8.86 -21.79 3.91
CA ILE A 34 9.24 -21.90 5.32
C ILE A 34 9.65 -23.33 5.69
N ARG A 35 10.43 -23.44 6.76
CA ARG A 35 10.71 -24.68 7.48
C ARG A 35 10.07 -24.60 8.85
N ILE A 36 9.30 -25.62 9.20
CA ILE A 36 8.71 -25.76 10.54
C ILE A 36 9.56 -26.78 11.29
N SER A 37 10.02 -26.43 12.49
CA SER A 37 10.80 -27.35 13.33
C SER A 37 9.97 -28.58 13.71
N ALA A 38 10.64 -29.71 13.95
CA ALA A 38 9.97 -30.97 14.28
C ALA A 38 9.10 -30.91 15.55
N ASP A 39 9.43 -30.01 16.48
CA ASP A 39 8.66 -29.74 17.71
C ASP A 39 7.53 -28.70 17.52
N GLY A 40 7.37 -28.16 16.31
CA GLY A 40 6.40 -27.13 15.96
C GLY A 40 6.61 -25.79 16.67
N GLN A 41 7.76 -25.60 17.34
CA GLN A 41 8.04 -24.40 18.12
C GLN A 41 8.64 -23.26 17.30
N ARG A 42 9.21 -23.55 16.13
CA ARG A 42 9.88 -22.57 15.27
C ARG A 42 9.40 -22.65 13.84
N ILE A 43 9.22 -21.48 13.23
CA ILE A 43 9.08 -21.30 11.79
C ILE A 43 10.28 -20.46 11.36
N GLU A 44 11.01 -20.98 10.37
CA GLU A 44 12.16 -20.33 9.75
C GLU A 44 11.77 -20.03 8.29
N ASP A 45 11.79 -18.75 7.89
CA ASP A 45 11.75 -18.40 6.46
C ASP A 45 13.16 -18.45 5.85
N ASP A 46 13.29 -18.25 4.54
CA ASP A 46 14.59 -18.25 3.86
C ASP A 46 15.39 -16.94 4.11
N VAL A 47 14.77 -15.95 4.77
CA VAL A 47 15.40 -14.77 5.37
C VAL A 47 15.72 -15.13 6.84
N PRO A 48 16.64 -14.49 7.57
CA PRO A 48 16.93 -14.91 8.95
C PRO A 48 15.84 -14.53 9.97
N VAL A 49 14.56 -14.55 9.59
CA VAL A 49 13.44 -14.30 10.52
C VAL A 49 12.99 -15.64 11.11
N VAL A 50 13.18 -15.77 12.43
CA VAL A 50 12.77 -16.96 13.19
C VAL A 50 11.55 -16.61 14.03
N TYR A 51 10.40 -17.17 13.69
CA TYR A 51 9.20 -17.07 14.52
C TYR A 51 9.24 -18.16 15.58
N THR A 52 9.16 -17.77 16.86
CA THR A 52 9.10 -18.73 17.98
C THR A 52 7.69 -18.74 18.58
N LEU A 53 7.13 -19.92 18.79
CA LEU A 53 5.83 -20.09 19.43
C LEU A 53 5.89 -19.56 20.87
N ARG A 54 5.16 -18.47 21.14
CA ARG A 54 5.07 -17.88 22.48
C ARG A 54 4.08 -18.63 23.37
N GLN A 55 2.92 -18.99 22.83
CA GLN A 55 1.86 -19.70 23.54
C GLN A 55 1.10 -20.62 22.58
N PRO A 56 0.90 -21.90 22.91
CA PRO A 56 0.06 -22.78 22.12
C PRO A 56 -1.40 -22.32 22.21
N ARG A 57 -2.10 -22.33 21.07
CA ARG A 57 -3.53 -22.09 20.98
C ARG A 57 -4.14 -23.09 19.99
N ALA A 58 -5.40 -23.45 20.22
CA ALA A 58 -6.15 -24.21 19.23
C ALA A 58 -6.26 -23.39 17.94
N CYS A 59 -6.06 -24.04 16.79
CA CYS A 59 -6.27 -23.40 15.50
C CYS A 59 -7.74 -22.98 15.39
N ALA A 60 -7.98 -21.73 15.00
CA ALA A 60 -9.30 -21.32 14.59
C ALA A 60 -9.66 -22.15 13.34
N VAL A 61 -10.81 -22.82 13.37
CA VAL A 61 -11.35 -23.43 12.15
C VAL A 61 -11.82 -22.28 11.28
N GLU A 62 -11.19 -22.12 10.12
CA GLU A 62 -11.63 -21.14 9.16
C GLU A 62 -13.07 -21.49 8.73
N PRO A 63 -14.03 -20.54 8.71
CA PRO A 63 -15.34 -20.79 8.14
C PRO A 63 -15.13 -21.33 6.73
N SER A 64 -15.76 -22.47 6.41
CA SER A 64 -15.58 -23.22 5.17
C SER A 64 -15.43 -22.26 4.00
N THR A 65 -14.19 -22.04 3.58
CA THR A 65 -13.89 -21.20 2.44
C THR A 65 -14.57 -21.87 1.25
N MET A 66 -15.36 -21.09 0.50
CA MET A 66 -16.00 -21.63 -0.70
C MET A 66 -14.91 -22.21 -1.58
N ASP A 67 -15.04 -23.46 -2.04
CA ASP A 67 -14.06 -24.04 -2.95
C ASP A 67 -13.74 -23.08 -4.11
N GLY A 68 -12.45 -22.80 -4.32
CA GLY A 68 -11.98 -21.82 -5.30
C GLY A 68 -11.91 -20.37 -4.81
N SER A 69 -11.99 -20.13 -3.50
CA SER A 69 -11.68 -18.83 -2.89
C SER A 69 -10.16 -18.59 -2.80
N CYS A 70 -9.75 -17.33 -2.76
CA CYS A 70 -8.34 -16.96 -2.55
C CYS A 70 -7.82 -17.45 -1.20
N ARG A 71 -8.62 -17.34 -0.13
CA ARG A 71 -8.27 -17.87 1.20
C ARG A 71 -8.12 -19.39 1.20
N ALA A 72 -8.97 -20.11 0.46
CA ALA A 72 -8.84 -21.56 0.29
C ALA A 72 -7.56 -21.96 -0.46
N ALA A 73 -6.99 -21.08 -1.27
CA ALA A 73 -5.86 -21.35 -2.16
C ALA A 73 -4.76 -20.29 -2.00
N GLY A 74 -4.37 -19.97 -0.76
CA GLY A 74 -3.53 -18.82 -0.42
C GLY A 74 -2.31 -18.63 -1.33
N SER A 75 -1.37 -19.58 -1.38
CA SER A 75 -0.13 -19.42 -2.17
C SER A 75 -0.42 -19.31 -3.66
N HIS A 76 -1.36 -20.12 -4.15
CA HIS A 76 -1.72 -20.12 -5.56
C HIS A 76 -2.43 -18.83 -5.98
N CYS A 77 -3.31 -18.31 -5.11
CA CYS A 77 -3.96 -17.02 -5.30
C CYS A 77 -2.92 -15.90 -5.38
N ILE A 78 -1.99 -15.84 -4.43
CA ILE A 78 -0.91 -14.85 -4.45
C ILE A 78 -0.10 -14.92 -5.75
N ALA A 79 0.27 -16.11 -6.21
CA ALA A 79 0.99 -16.29 -7.47
C ALA A 79 0.18 -15.82 -8.70
N GLN A 80 -1.15 -15.94 -8.66
CA GLN A 80 -2.02 -15.54 -9.78
C GLN A 80 -2.42 -14.06 -9.77
N LEU A 81 -2.52 -13.43 -8.60
CA LEU A 81 -2.97 -12.04 -8.43
C LEU A 81 -2.29 -11.02 -9.38
N PRO A 82 -0.97 -11.08 -9.64
CA PRO A 82 -0.33 -10.17 -10.59
C PRO A 82 -0.97 -10.17 -11.98
N THR A 83 -1.57 -11.29 -12.38
CA THR A 83 -2.19 -11.53 -13.68
C THR A 83 -3.72 -11.71 -13.63
N ALA A 84 -4.30 -11.54 -12.44
CA ALA A 84 -5.71 -11.76 -12.22
C ALA A 84 -6.57 -10.82 -13.06
N SER A 85 -7.71 -11.35 -13.53
CA SER A 85 -8.78 -10.55 -14.11
C SER A 85 -9.42 -9.63 -13.06
N SER A 86 -10.16 -8.61 -13.50
CA SER A 86 -10.93 -7.73 -12.60
C SER A 86 -11.89 -8.52 -11.71
N GLY A 87 -12.51 -9.59 -12.23
CA GLY A 87 -13.39 -10.47 -11.46
C GLY A 87 -12.67 -11.24 -10.34
N GLN A 88 -11.47 -11.75 -10.62
CA GLN A 88 -10.62 -12.42 -9.62
C GLN A 88 -10.14 -11.45 -8.54
N ALA A 89 -9.65 -10.28 -8.95
CA ALA A 89 -9.19 -9.25 -8.03
C ALA A 89 -10.32 -8.76 -7.12
N LYS A 90 -11.52 -8.51 -7.70
CA LYS A 90 -12.72 -8.14 -6.95
C LYS A 90 -13.14 -9.22 -5.95
N ARG A 91 -13.12 -10.50 -6.35
CA ARG A 91 -13.42 -11.60 -5.44
C ARG A 91 -12.40 -11.65 -4.29
N ALA A 92 -11.11 -11.71 -4.60
CA ALA A 92 -10.06 -11.73 -3.56
C ALA A 92 -10.20 -10.55 -2.60
N CYS A 93 -10.45 -9.35 -3.13
CA CYS A 93 -10.70 -8.17 -2.30
C CYS A 93 -11.93 -8.34 -1.40
N SER A 94 -13.06 -8.83 -1.93
CA SER A 94 -14.28 -9.09 -1.15
C SER A 94 -14.12 -10.18 -0.10
N GLU A 95 -13.18 -11.10 -0.29
CA GLU A 95 -12.77 -12.09 0.72
C GLU A 95 -11.91 -11.45 1.82
N GLY A 96 -11.51 -10.18 1.71
CA GLY A 96 -10.62 -9.49 2.64
C GLY A 96 -9.16 -9.87 2.46
N VAL A 97 -8.74 -10.14 1.21
CA VAL A 97 -7.33 -10.33 0.85
C VAL A 97 -6.80 -8.98 0.37
N GLY A 98 -5.96 -8.32 1.18
CA GLY A 98 -5.42 -7.00 0.86
C GLY A 98 -4.73 -6.92 -0.51
N ALA A 99 -3.94 -7.93 -0.86
CA ALA A 99 -3.28 -7.99 -2.17
C ALA A 99 -4.28 -8.10 -3.35
N GLY A 100 -5.45 -8.69 -3.12
CA GLY A 100 -6.57 -8.69 -4.05
C GLY A 100 -7.13 -7.29 -4.29
N CYS A 101 -7.29 -6.52 -3.21
CA CYS A 101 -7.71 -5.12 -3.29
C CYS A 101 -6.67 -4.23 -3.98
N SER A 102 -5.38 -4.40 -3.68
CA SER A 102 -4.29 -3.72 -4.38
C SER A 102 -4.28 -4.04 -5.88
N THR A 103 -4.51 -5.31 -6.23
CA THR A 103 -4.66 -5.75 -7.62
C THR A 103 -5.85 -5.08 -8.30
N LEU A 104 -6.99 -4.98 -7.61
CA LEU A 104 -8.20 -4.34 -8.13
C LEU A 104 -7.97 -2.84 -8.39
N LEU A 105 -7.36 -2.13 -7.43
CA LEU A 105 -7.00 -0.72 -7.57
C LEU A 105 -6.09 -0.50 -8.79
N ARG A 106 -5.06 -1.33 -8.95
CA ARG A 106 -4.18 -1.29 -10.12
C ARG A 106 -4.94 -1.49 -11.44
N LEU A 107 -5.84 -2.46 -11.50
CA LEU A 107 -6.65 -2.69 -12.71
C LEU A 107 -7.58 -1.50 -13.04
N MET A 108 -8.09 -0.81 -12.01
CA MET A 108 -8.88 0.42 -12.21
C MET A 108 -8.03 1.55 -12.81
N ARG A 109 -6.75 1.69 -12.40
CA ARG A 109 -5.82 2.69 -12.96
C ARG A 109 -5.48 2.42 -14.41
N ASP A 110 -5.28 1.16 -14.77
CA ASP A 110 -4.94 0.73 -16.14
C ASP A 110 -6.09 0.92 -17.16
N GLY A 111 -7.22 1.53 -16.77
CA GLY A 111 -8.41 1.68 -17.61
C GLY A 111 -9.17 0.36 -17.80
N GLY A 112 -8.83 -0.68 -17.04
CA GLY A 112 -9.61 -1.90 -16.96
C GLY A 112 -10.94 -1.58 -16.30
N ALA A 113 -11.97 -1.35 -17.10
CA ALA A 113 -13.31 -1.03 -16.61
C ALA A 113 -13.68 -1.96 -15.44
N ALA A 114 -13.91 -1.37 -14.26
CA ALA A 114 -14.41 -2.06 -13.07
C ALA A 114 -15.81 -2.71 -13.30
N THR A 115 -16.35 -2.54 -14.50
CA THR A 115 -17.61 -3.09 -15.02
C THR A 115 -17.40 -4.21 -16.03
N ALA A 116 -16.17 -4.68 -16.30
CA ALA A 116 -15.95 -5.87 -17.11
C ALA A 116 -16.72 -7.05 -16.48
N THR A 117 -17.77 -7.44 -17.19
CA THR A 117 -18.82 -8.37 -16.83
C THR A 117 -18.30 -9.60 -16.11
N ASP A 118 -19.10 -10.07 -15.14
CA ASP A 118 -18.97 -11.35 -14.44
C ASP A 118 -18.64 -12.48 -15.41
N ASP A 119 -17.35 -12.72 -15.64
CA ASP A 119 -16.89 -13.92 -16.28
C ASP A 119 -16.92 -15.01 -15.20
N VAL A 120 -18.11 -15.59 -15.01
CA VAL A 120 -18.46 -16.47 -13.87
C VAL A 120 -17.46 -17.62 -13.69
N GLY A 121 -16.82 -18.06 -14.78
CA GLY A 121 -15.75 -19.07 -14.76
C GLY A 121 -14.37 -18.54 -14.37
N ALA A 122 -14.06 -17.28 -14.65
CA ALA A 122 -12.75 -16.69 -14.38
C ALA A 122 -12.61 -16.21 -12.93
N THR A 123 -13.69 -16.07 -12.16
CA THR A 123 -13.63 -15.44 -10.82
C THR A 123 -12.97 -16.27 -9.72
N ARG A 124 -12.55 -17.52 -9.95
CA ARG A 124 -12.06 -18.42 -8.90
C ARG A 124 -10.53 -18.53 -8.87
N PHE A 125 -10.02 -18.85 -7.69
CA PHE A 125 -8.66 -19.31 -7.44
C PHE A 125 -8.70 -20.81 -7.16
N GLU A 126 -8.98 -21.61 -8.20
CA GLU A 126 -8.99 -23.06 -8.03
C GLU A 126 -7.55 -23.59 -7.97
N ARG A 127 -7.22 -24.32 -6.90
CA ARG A 127 -5.95 -25.06 -6.85
C ARG A 127 -5.89 -26.07 -8.01
N PRO A 128 -4.77 -26.16 -8.74
CA PRO A 128 -4.57 -27.22 -9.72
C PRO A 128 -4.71 -28.60 -9.07
N PRO A 129 -5.12 -29.66 -9.81
CA PRO A 129 -5.25 -31.00 -9.24
C PRO A 129 -3.99 -31.50 -8.52
N ALA A 130 -2.81 -31.18 -9.04
CA ALA A 130 -1.52 -31.48 -8.40
C ALA A 130 -1.39 -30.90 -6.98
N CYS A 131 -2.02 -29.75 -6.71
CA CYS A 131 -1.99 -29.04 -5.44
C CYS A 131 -3.15 -29.40 -4.48
N ARG A 132 -4.02 -30.36 -4.84
CA ARG A 132 -5.17 -30.73 -4.00
C ARG A 132 -4.82 -31.92 -3.13
N GLU A 133 -4.43 -31.64 -1.89
CA GLU A 133 -4.19 -32.66 -0.86
C GLU A 133 -5.37 -33.63 -0.74
N HIS A 134 -5.06 -34.89 -0.41
CA HIS A 134 -6.05 -35.95 -0.23
C HIS A 134 -6.91 -36.30 -1.47
N THR A 135 -6.52 -35.86 -2.67
CA THR A 135 -7.17 -36.25 -3.93
C THR A 135 -6.27 -37.13 -4.81
N PRO A 136 -6.84 -38.03 -5.63
CA PRO A 136 -6.08 -38.74 -6.66
C PRO A 136 -5.50 -37.73 -7.66
N GLY A 137 -4.17 -37.68 -7.76
CA GLY A 137 -3.47 -36.72 -8.62
C GLY A 137 -2.70 -35.63 -7.88
N HIS A 138 -2.71 -35.62 -6.53
CA HIS A 138 -1.80 -34.77 -5.76
C HIS A 138 -0.34 -35.12 -6.04
N ASP A 139 0.44 -34.13 -6.44
CA ASP A 139 1.87 -34.20 -6.70
C ASP A 139 2.52 -32.89 -6.22
N PRO A 140 3.22 -32.92 -5.07
CA PRO A 140 3.84 -31.72 -4.51
C PRO A 140 4.89 -31.08 -5.41
N GLN A 141 5.65 -31.87 -6.19
CA GLN A 141 6.68 -31.34 -7.08
C GLN A 141 6.07 -30.67 -8.31
N ALA A 142 5.04 -31.30 -8.89
CA ALA A 142 4.29 -30.68 -9.98
C ALA A 142 3.55 -29.42 -9.52
N CYS A 143 3.05 -29.39 -8.28
CA CYS A 143 2.45 -28.20 -7.70
C CYS A 143 3.43 -27.03 -7.56
N GLU A 144 4.66 -27.31 -7.10
CA GLU A 144 5.71 -26.29 -7.00
C GLU A 144 6.05 -25.69 -8.36
N ALA A 145 6.30 -26.54 -9.37
CA ALA A 145 6.61 -26.09 -10.72
C ALA A 145 5.51 -25.19 -11.34
N LEU A 146 4.24 -25.55 -11.14
CA LEU A 146 3.11 -24.73 -11.60
C LEU A 146 3.05 -23.36 -10.93
N THR A 147 3.48 -23.28 -9.67
CA THR A 147 3.50 -22.02 -8.91
C THR A 147 4.65 -21.12 -9.35
N ASP A 148 5.83 -21.71 -9.58
CA ASP A 148 7.01 -21.00 -10.10
C ASP A 148 6.78 -20.46 -11.52
N ASP A 149 6.19 -21.26 -12.41
CA ASP A 149 5.86 -20.83 -13.77
C ASP A 149 4.85 -19.67 -13.78
N ALA A 150 3.84 -19.73 -12.90
CA ALA A 150 2.87 -18.65 -12.73
C ALA A 150 3.54 -17.35 -12.25
N LEU A 151 4.47 -17.46 -11.29
CA LEU A 151 5.24 -16.32 -10.80
C LEU A 151 6.16 -15.73 -11.89
N ALA A 152 6.85 -16.57 -12.66
CA ALA A 152 7.70 -16.11 -13.75
C ALA A 152 6.89 -15.35 -14.82
N ALA A 153 5.74 -15.88 -15.21
CA ALA A 153 4.82 -15.21 -16.13
C ALA A 153 4.29 -13.88 -15.56
N ALA A 154 4.01 -13.84 -14.26
CA ALA A 154 3.61 -12.63 -13.56
C ALA A 154 4.70 -11.55 -13.58
N MET A 155 5.95 -11.92 -13.30
CA MET A 155 7.10 -11.01 -13.33
C MET A 155 7.32 -10.43 -14.73
N GLN A 156 7.24 -11.26 -15.77
CA GLN A 156 7.41 -10.79 -17.14
C GLN A 156 6.36 -9.74 -17.51
N ARG A 157 5.09 -9.97 -17.17
CA ARG A 157 4.02 -8.97 -17.42
C ARG A 157 4.18 -7.72 -16.58
N ALA A 158 4.66 -7.84 -15.34
CA ALA A 158 4.99 -6.68 -14.52
C ALA A 158 6.10 -5.84 -15.17
N SER A 159 7.14 -6.47 -15.71
CA SER A 159 8.20 -5.78 -16.47
C SER A 159 7.66 -5.13 -17.74
N GLU A 160 6.82 -5.81 -18.51
CA GLU A 160 6.18 -5.23 -19.70
C GLU A 160 5.25 -4.06 -19.37
N ARG A 161 4.68 -4.03 -18.15
CA ARG A 161 3.85 -2.94 -17.66
C ARG A 161 4.70 -1.77 -17.18
N LEU A 162 5.76 -2.00 -16.41
CA LEU A 162 6.73 -0.96 -16.01
C LEU A 162 7.31 -0.22 -17.24
N GLN A 163 7.46 -0.92 -18.37
CA GLN A 163 7.88 -0.32 -19.64
C GLN A 163 6.80 0.54 -20.32
N ARG A 164 5.53 0.37 -19.94
CA ARG A 164 4.36 1.07 -20.48
C ARG A 164 3.78 2.11 -19.52
N GLU A 165 4.16 2.06 -18.24
CA GLU A 165 3.70 2.96 -17.19
C GLU A 165 4.26 4.36 -17.44
N ASP A 166 3.34 5.29 -17.64
CA ASP A 166 3.61 6.72 -17.65
C ASP A 166 3.43 7.24 -16.22
N GLU A 167 4.45 7.91 -15.65
CA GLU A 167 4.40 8.39 -14.26
C GLU A 167 3.20 9.31 -14.03
N ASP A 168 2.81 10.10 -15.04
CA ASP A 168 1.64 10.99 -15.00
C ASP A 168 0.31 10.23 -14.77
N THR A 169 0.24 8.94 -15.16
CA THR A 169 -0.96 8.10 -14.95
C THR A 169 -1.04 7.59 -13.51
N LEU A 170 0.10 7.38 -12.83
CA LEU A 170 0.15 6.95 -11.44
C LEU A 170 -0.25 8.07 -10.47
N ASP A 171 0.06 9.31 -10.86
CA ASP A 171 -0.22 10.53 -10.11
C ASP A 171 -1.57 11.18 -10.45
N SER A 172 -2.36 10.55 -11.32
CA SER A 172 -3.73 10.99 -11.62
C SER A 172 -4.74 10.35 -10.65
N PRO A 173 -5.69 11.12 -10.09
CA PRO A 173 -6.70 10.56 -9.19
C PRO A 173 -7.68 9.68 -9.96
N LEU A 174 -8.00 8.51 -9.41
CA LEU A 174 -9.14 7.71 -9.87
C LEU A 174 -10.45 8.52 -9.77
N PRO A 175 -11.47 8.19 -10.61
CA PRO A 175 -12.82 8.72 -10.48
C PRO A 175 -13.35 8.61 -9.04
N ALA A 176 -14.15 9.59 -8.63
CA ALA A 176 -14.61 9.71 -7.24
C ALA A 176 -15.38 8.47 -6.76
N ASP A 177 -16.23 7.89 -7.61
CA ASP A 177 -16.97 6.67 -7.30
C ASP A 177 -16.06 5.45 -7.08
N ALA A 178 -15.01 5.32 -7.88
CA ALA A 178 -14.00 4.29 -7.69
C ALA A 178 -13.22 4.50 -6.38
N ARG A 179 -12.81 5.74 -6.07
CA ARG A 179 -12.13 6.06 -4.81
C ARG A 179 -13.02 5.80 -3.58
N ASP A 180 -14.29 6.17 -3.64
CA ASP A 180 -15.26 5.93 -2.56
C ASP A 180 -15.47 4.44 -2.32
N HIS A 181 -15.56 3.64 -3.39
CA HIS A 181 -15.64 2.19 -3.28
C HIS A 181 -14.39 1.58 -2.62
N LEU A 182 -13.20 2.01 -3.03
CA LEU A 182 -11.94 1.56 -2.44
C LEU A 182 -11.80 1.99 -0.96
N GLN A 183 -12.26 3.20 -0.62
CA GLN A 183 -12.33 3.69 0.75
C GLN A 183 -13.20 2.75 1.61
N GLN A 184 -14.39 2.39 1.14
CA GLN A 184 -15.28 1.47 1.86
C GLN A 184 -14.64 0.11 2.08
N LEU A 185 -13.98 -0.45 1.06
CA LEU A 185 -13.28 -1.73 1.16
C LEU A 185 -12.14 -1.68 2.19
N CYS A 186 -11.36 -0.60 2.22
CA CYS A 186 -10.29 -0.41 3.20
C CYS A 186 -10.86 -0.40 4.64
N LEU A 187 -11.93 0.37 4.88
CA LEU A 187 -12.57 0.46 6.19
C LEU A 187 -13.20 -0.86 6.65
N GLN A 188 -13.70 -1.68 5.71
CA GLN A 188 -14.33 -2.98 5.99
C GLN A 188 -13.31 -4.07 6.31
N HIS A 189 -12.27 -4.21 5.48
CA HIS A 189 -11.35 -5.35 5.55
C HIS A 189 -10.09 -5.08 6.39
N ARG A 190 -9.80 -3.81 6.68
CA ARG A 190 -8.66 -3.37 7.50
C ARG A 190 -7.29 -3.85 7.01
N GLY A 191 -7.13 -4.06 5.70
CA GLY A 191 -5.88 -4.52 5.11
C GLY A 191 -4.79 -3.43 5.11
N GLY A 192 -3.60 -3.75 5.65
CA GLY A 192 -2.54 -2.78 5.90
C GLY A 192 -2.00 -2.07 4.66
N ARG A 193 -1.44 -2.82 3.70
CA ARG A 193 -0.85 -2.25 2.47
C ARG A 193 -1.88 -1.54 1.59
N PHE A 194 -3.02 -2.19 1.37
CA PHE A 194 -4.10 -1.65 0.54
C PHE A 194 -4.62 -0.31 1.06
N CYS A 195 -4.82 -0.17 2.37
CA CYS A 195 -5.29 1.11 2.95
C CYS A 195 -4.27 2.25 2.78
N VAL A 196 -2.97 1.96 2.68
CA VAL A 196 -1.96 2.97 2.34
C VAL A 196 -2.12 3.42 0.88
N GLU A 197 -2.38 2.51 -0.05
CA GLU A 197 -2.63 2.84 -1.46
C GLU A 197 -3.93 3.63 -1.66
N VAL A 198 -4.96 3.31 -0.88
CA VAL A 198 -6.21 4.11 -0.82
C VAL A 198 -5.91 5.52 -0.31
N ALA A 199 -5.16 5.64 0.78
CA ALA A 199 -4.79 6.95 1.32
C ALA A 199 -4.04 7.81 0.29
N ALA A 200 -3.11 7.20 -0.46
CA ALA A 200 -2.41 7.85 -1.56
C ALA A 200 -3.39 8.40 -2.61
N GLN A 201 -4.38 7.59 -3.03
CA GLN A 201 -5.40 8.02 -3.99
C GLN A 201 -6.27 9.16 -3.49
N GLN A 202 -6.59 9.18 -2.19
CA GLN A 202 -7.31 10.30 -1.59
C GLN A 202 -6.46 11.57 -1.57
N LEU A 203 -5.16 11.48 -1.29
CA LEU A 203 -4.26 12.64 -1.30
C LEU A 203 -4.03 13.19 -2.69
N ILE A 204 -3.81 12.33 -3.69
CA ILE A 204 -3.73 12.74 -5.10
C ILE A 204 -4.99 13.51 -5.51
N ALA A 205 -6.15 13.06 -5.02
CA ALA A 205 -7.42 13.73 -5.26
C ALA A 205 -7.71 14.93 -4.33
N LEU A 206 -6.73 15.37 -3.54
CA LEU A 206 -6.81 16.51 -2.63
C LEU A 206 -7.82 16.34 -1.46
N GLU A 207 -8.06 15.10 -1.03
CA GLU A 207 -8.98 14.72 0.05
C GLU A 207 -8.21 14.22 1.30
N PRO A 208 -7.48 15.08 2.03
CA PRO A 208 -6.61 14.65 3.13
C PRO A 208 -7.36 14.01 4.30
N ALA A 209 -8.62 14.40 4.53
CA ALA A 209 -9.44 13.82 5.59
C ALA A 209 -9.79 12.34 5.33
N LEU A 210 -10.04 11.97 4.06
CA LEU A 210 -10.28 10.57 3.68
C LEU A 210 -8.99 9.75 3.73
N ALA A 211 -7.87 10.36 3.36
CA ALA A 211 -6.55 9.73 3.47
C ALA A 211 -6.20 9.40 4.93
N VAL A 212 -6.41 10.33 5.85
CA VAL A 212 -6.22 10.12 7.28
C VAL A 212 -7.12 9.00 7.81
N GLN A 213 -8.37 8.92 7.35
CA GLN A 213 -9.26 7.80 7.73
C GLN A 213 -8.73 6.44 7.25
N ALA A 214 -8.19 6.36 6.04
CA ALA A 214 -7.61 5.10 5.54
C ALA A 214 -6.33 4.73 6.29
N LEU A 215 -5.43 5.68 6.56
CA LEU A 215 -4.21 5.46 7.34
C LEU A 215 -4.52 5.12 8.82
N GLN A 216 -5.62 5.65 9.36
CA GLN A 216 -6.07 5.34 10.72
C GLN A 216 -6.27 3.83 10.89
N VAL A 217 -6.87 3.16 9.90
CA VAL A 217 -7.09 1.72 9.94
C VAL A 217 -5.78 0.94 10.07
N VAL A 218 -4.74 1.40 9.37
CA VAL A 218 -3.39 0.81 9.42
C VAL A 218 -2.72 1.07 10.77
N CYS A 219 -2.92 2.26 11.34
CA CYS A 219 -2.48 2.59 12.69
C CYS A 219 -3.20 1.75 13.76
N ASP A 220 -4.52 1.60 13.65
CA ASP A 220 -5.33 0.81 14.57
C ASP A 220 -4.93 -0.67 14.52
N ALA A 221 -4.49 -1.17 13.35
CA ALA A 221 -3.84 -2.48 13.19
C ALA A 221 -2.41 -2.54 13.75
N GLY A 222 -1.97 -1.51 14.46
CA GLY A 222 -0.72 -1.48 15.22
C GLY A 222 0.52 -1.07 14.43
N ARG A 223 0.44 -0.71 13.15
CA ARG A 223 1.62 -0.25 12.39
C ARG A 223 2.07 1.10 12.92
N THR A 224 3.16 1.11 13.69
CA THR A 224 3.68 2.32 14.35
C THR A 224 3.96 3.46 13.37
N SER A 225 4.56 3.17 12.21
CA SER A 225 4.82 4.20 11.19
C SER A 225 3.55 4.82 10.60
N ALA A 226 2.42 4.12 10.60
CA ALA A 226 1.14 4.72 10.23
C ALA A 226 0.61 5.60 11.37
N CYS A 227 0.77 5.20 12.63
CA CYS A 227 0.37 6.00 13.78
C CYS A 227 1.15 7.32 13.90
N GLU A 228 2.47 7.28 13.69
CA GLU A 228 3.33 8.46 13.68
C GLU A 228 2.91 9.45 12.59
N ARG A 229 2.48 8.96 11.42
CA ARG A 229 1.96 9.81 10.33
C ARG A 229 0.59 10.40 10.63
N VAL A 230 -0.31 9.61 11.22
CA VAL A 230 -1.70 10.02 11.43
C VAL A 230 -1.85 10.97 12.61
N ALA A 231 -1.10 10.78 13.70
CA ALA A 231 -1.27 11.58 14.91
C ALA A 231 -1.15 13.10 14.67
N PRO A 232 -0.10 13.61 13.98
CA PRO A 232 0.02 15.04 13.69
C PRO A 232 -1.08 15.60 12.79
N LEU A 233 -1.72 14.76 11.97
CA LEU A 233 -2.78 15.16 11.05
C LEU A 233 -4.16 15.15 11.70
N ARG A 234 -4.40 14.22 12.63
CA ARG A 234 -5.69 14.10 13.34
C ARG A 234 -5.97 15.32 14.20
N ASP A 235 -4.93 15.86 14.83
CA ASP A 235 -5.02 17.02 15.72
C ASP A 235 -5.39 18.33 15.02
N LEU A 236 -5.30 18.37 13.67
CA LEU A 236 -5.65 19.55 12.88
C LEU A 236 -7.17 19.77 12.78
N GLY A 237 -7.99 18.72 12.90
CA GLY A 237 -9.44 18.83 12.74
C GLY A 237 -9.84 19.56 11.46
N ALA A 238 -10.50 20.72 11.57
CA ALA A 238 -10.92 21.54 10.43
C ALA A 238 -9.77 22.18 9.63
N ASP A 239 -8.57 22.26 10.23
CA ASP A 239 -7.37 22.76 9.54
C ASP A 239 -6.73 21.71 8.63
N LEU A 240 -7.18 20.44 8.68
CA LEU A 240 -6.86 19.41 7.71
C LEU A 240 -7.61 19.65 6.38
N ARG A 241 -7.32 20.79 5.77
CA ARG A 241 -7.83 21.20 4.46
C ARG A 241 -6.67 21.76 3.66
N LEU A 242 -6.57 21.34 2.42
CA LEU A 242 -5.55 21.86 1.51
C LEU A 242 -5.96 23.26 1.03
N VAL A 243 -4.99 24.16 0.95
CA VAL A 243 -5.13 25.51 0.41
C VAL A 243 -4.11 25.66 -0.71
N PRO A 244 -4.51 26.17 -1.89
CA PRO A 244 -3.56 26.43 -2.97
C PRO A 244 -2.47 27.40 -2.52
N ALA A 245 -1.21 26.97 -2.62
CA ALA A 245 -0.08 27.83 -2.31
C ALA A 245 0.00 28.97 -3.32
N ARG A 246 0.15 30.21 -2.82
CA ARG A 246 0.27 31.42 -3.66
C ARG A 246 1.71 31.87 -3.87
N GLN A 247 2.62 31.39 -3.03
CA GLN A 247 4.06 31.65 -3.11
C GLN A 247 4.81 30.42 -2.60
N VAL A 248 6.03 30.23 -3.08
CA VAL A 248 6.93 29.22 -2.53
C VAL A 248 7.29 29.63 -1.11
N PRO A 249 7.15 28.75 -0.11
CA PRO A 249 7.59 29.03 1.26
C PRO A 249 9.10 29.32 1.33
N CYS A 250 9.56 29.94 2.42
CA CYS A 250 10.98 30.06 2.71
C CYS A 250 11.31 29.63 4.13
N GLY A 251 12.60 29.45 4.38
CA GLY A 251 13.11 28.88 5.62
C GLY A 251 12.97 27.36 5.68
N ARG A 252 13.05 26.85 6.89
CA ARG A 252 13.04 25.41 7.18
C ARG A 252 11.69 24.96 7.71
N TYR A 253 11.31 23.76 7.35
CA TYR A 253 10.14 23.07 7.90
C TYR A 253 10.57 21.71 8.45
N GLN A 254 9.92 21.25 9.52
CA GLN A 254 10.24 20.03 10.25
C GLN A 254 8.98 19.19 10.44
N ALA A 255 9.09 17.89 10.19
CA ALA A 255 8.13 16.88 10.58
C ALA A 255 8.60 16.17 11.86
N ASP A 256 7.65 15.59 12.59
CA ASP A 256 7.90 14.85 13.84
C ASP A 256 8.50 13.45 13.61
N GLY A 257 8.70 13.04 12.34
CA GLY A 257 9.28 11.74 12.00
C GLY A 257 9.54 11.55 10.50
N GLY A 258 9.49 10.27 10.06
CA GLY A 258 9.63 9.81 8.69
C GLY A 258 11.02 9.98 8.05
N VAL A 259 11.15 9.53 6.79
CA VAL A 259 12.45 9.45 6.10
C VAL A 259 13.00 10.84 5.76
N ILE A 260 12.12 11.73 5.28
CA ILE A 260 12.43 13.13 5.02
C ILE A 260 11.74 13.93 6.12
N ASP A 261 12.46 14.19 7.21
CA ASP A 261 11.94 14.92 8.36
C ASP A 261 12.14 16.44 8.25
N ARG A 262 13.04 16.89 7.36
CA ARG A 262 13.39 18.30 7.18
C ARG A 262 13.31 18.74 5.72
N LEU A 263 12.63 19.87 5.52
CA LEU A 263 12.57 20.58 4.25
C LEU A 263 13.30 21.91 4.38
N ASP A 264 14.15 22.25 3.41
CA ASP A 264 14.86 23.54 3.38
C ASP A 264 14.61 24.29 2.09
N PHE A 265 13.73 25.28 2.17
CA PHE A 265 13.40 26.17 1.06
C PHE A 265 14.45 27.27 0.85
N GLY A 266 15.35 27.49 1.81
CA GLY A 266 16.29 28.61 1.77
C GLY A 266 15.57 29.96 1.65
N ASP A 267 15.91 30.71 0.59
CA ASP A 267 15.31 32.00 0.22
C ASP A 267 14.03 31.87 -0.64
N GLY A 268 13.55 30.64 -0.86
CA GLY A 268 12.36 30.34 -1.69
C GLY A 268 12.69 30.00 -3.15
N THR A 269 13.97 29.97 -3.54
CA THR A 269 14.39 29.65 -4.93
C THR A 269 14.43 28.15 -5.25
N ARG A 270 14.39 27.29 -4.23
CA ARG A 270 14.48 25.82 -4.40
C ARG A 270 13.15 25.15 -4.74
N GLY A 271 12.05 25.88 -4.63
CA GLY A 271 10.72 25.40 -4.97
C GLY A 271 10.15 26.09 -6.20
N ARG A 272 9.19 25.43 -6.85
CA ARG A 272 8.31 26.01 -7.87
C ARG A 272 6.86 25.75 -7.50
N LEU A 273 5.97 26.62 -7.97
CA LEU A 273 4.54 26.38 -7.86
C LEU A 273 4.01 25.77 -9.16
N ASP A 274 3.15 24.77 -9.00
CA ASP A 274 2.38 24.19 -10.09
C ASP A 274 1.00 23.79 -9.56
N ASP A 275 -0.07 24.31 -10.17
CA ASP A 275 -1.46 24.12 -9.74
C ASP A 275 -1.70 24.19 -8.21
N GLY A 276 -1.08 25.18 -7.56
CA GLY A 276 -1.17 25.40 -6.11
C GLY A 276 -0.44 24.35 -5.24
N ALA A 277 0.26 23.39 -5.85
CA ALA A 277 1.26 22.54 -5.22
C ALA A 277 2.63 23.21 -5.25
N ILE A 278 3.49 22.81 -4.31
CA ILE A 278 4.87 23.25 -4.18
C ILE A 278 5.75 22.06 -4.56
N HIS A 279 6.49 22.19 -5.65
CA HIS A 279 7.48 21.20 -6.07
C HIS A 279 8.84 21.68 -5.55
N LEU A 280 9.38 20.99 -4.55
CA LEU A 280 10.67 21.29 -3.93
C LEU A 280 11.73 20.35 -4.50
N GLN A 281 12.82 20.91 -5.03
CA GLN A 281 14.00 20.13 -5.41
C GLN A 281 14.90 19.93 -4.20
N GLN A 282 15.10 18.68 -3.77
CA GLN A 282 15.99 18.34 -2.67
C GLN A 282 16.70 17.01 -2.95
N ASP A 283 18.02 16.99 -2.80
CA ASP A 283 18.87 15.81 -2.97
C ASP A 283 18.71 15.07 -4.33
N GLY A 284 18.32 15.80 -5.38
CA GLY A 284 18.10 15.25 -6.73
C GLY A 284 16.70 14.71 -6.96
N GLU A 285 15.80 14.82 -5.98
CA GLU A 285 14.41 14.40 -6.06
C GLU A 285 13.46 15.61 -6.04
N THR A 286 12.29 15.45 -6.67
CA THR A 286 11.21 16.45 -6.62
C THR A 286 10.18 16.01 -5.59
N LEU A 287 10.08 16.75 -4.48
CA LEU A 287 9.07 16.53 -3.45
C LEU A 287 7.84 17.39 -3.74
N ILE A 288 6.66 16.81 -3.64
CA ILE A 288 5.37 17.47 -3.86
C ILE A 288 4.72 17.75 -2.52
N LEU A 289 4.47 19.03 -2.26
CA LEU A 289 3.90 19.53 -1.01
C LEU A 289 2.67 20.38 -1.30
N ARG A 290 1.71 20.42 -0.38
CA ARG A 290 0.61 21.39 -0.41
C ARG A 290 0.45 22.07 0.93
N GLN A 291 -0.04 23.30 0.91
CA GLN A 291 -0.23 24.09 2.12
C GLN A 291 -1.54 23.69 2.83
N LEU A 292 -1.49 23.58 4.15
CA LEU A 292 -2.64 23.36 5.02
C LEU A 292 -3.27 24.70 5.43
N GLY A 293 -4.52 24.66 5.90
CA GLY A 293 -5.28 25.86 6.30
C GLY A 293 -4.61 26.71 7.37
N ASN A 294 -3.76 26.11 8.19
CA ASN A 294 -3.00 26.75 9.27
C ASN A 294 -1.59 27.23 8.85
N GLY A 295 -1.20 27.03 7.59
CA GLY A 295 0.10 27.43 7.04
C GLY A 295 1.20 26.36 7.09
N ASP A 296 0.93 25.21 7.71
CA ASP A 296 1.83 24.04 7.64
C ASP A 296 1.85 23.46 6.22
N LEU A 297 2.79 22.55 5.96
CA LEU A 297 2.87 21.83 4.70
C LEU A 297 2.51 20.35 4.91
N LEU A 298 1.82 19.78 3.93
CA LEU A 298 1.53 18.35 3.84
C LEU A 298 2.31 17.76 2.67
N GLY A 299 3.04 16.67 2.92
CA GLY A 299 3.58 15.79 1.90
C GLY A 299 2.48 15.15 1.06
N MET A 300 2.61 15.20 -0.26
CA MET A 300 1.59 14.70 -1.19
C MET A 300 2.04 13.44 -1.94
N ASP A 301 3.26 12.99 -1.71
CA ASP A 301 3.88 11.85 -2.39
C ASP A 301 4.35 10.78 -1.40
N THR A 302 4.78 9.64 -1.94
CA THR A 302 5.31 8.54 -1.13
C THR A 302 6.67 8.84 -0.49
N GLN A 303 7.47 9.75 -1.07
CA GLN A 303 8.82 10.10 -0.59
C GLN A 303 8.76 10.89 0.73
N THR A 304 7.89 11.89 0.76
CA THR A 304 7.53 12.67 1.95
C THR A 304 6.70 11.86 2.94
N GLY A 305 6.22 10.69 2.54
CA GLY A 305 5.46 9.76 3.40
C GLY A 305 4.15 10.36 3.90
N TYR A 306 3.59 11.35 3.21
CA TYR A 306 2.39 12.09 3.62
C TYR A 306 2.51 12.80 4.98
N GLN A 307 3.71 13.28 5.30
CA GLN A 307 3.96 13.92 6.58
C GLN A 307 3.50 15.36 6.66
N ARG A 308 3.17 15.78 7.88
CA ARG A 308 2.96 17.19 8.24
C ARG A 308 4.30 17.83 8.57
N TYR A 309 4.60 18.95 7.93
CA TYR A 309 5.79 19.75 8.17
C TYR A 309 5.40 21.13 8.72
N GLN A 310 5.95 21.45 9.88
CA GLN A 310 5.73 22.71 10.57
C GLN A 310 6.88 23.69 10.32
N PRO A 311 6.62 25.00 10.18
CA PRO A 311 7.67 25.99 9.99
C PRO A 311 8.57 26.07 11.24
N VAL A 312 9.89 26.04 11.03
CA VAL A 312 10.88 26.24 12.10
C VAL A 312 11.06 27.74 12.35
N PRO A 313 10.72 28.26 13.54
CA PRO A 313 10.79 29.69 13.83
C PRO A 313 12.19 30.28 13.60
N GLY A 314 12.24 31.52 13.09
CA GLY A 314 13.49 32.27 12.89
C GLY A 314 14.33 31.84 11.68
N THR A 315 13.84 30.91 10.86
CA THR A 315 14.57 30.43 9.67
C THR A 315 14.11 31.05 8.35
N ALA A 316 12.95 31.70 8.33
CA ALA A 316 12.42 32.37 7.16
C ALA A 316 13.20 33.67 6.87
N GLN A 317 14.13 33.62 5.92
CA GLN A 317 14.88 34.77 5.42
C GLN A 317 14.63 34.92 3.91
N CYS A 318 13.37 35.08 3.52
CA CYS A 318 13.00 35.46 2.16
C CYS A 318 13.51 36.88 1.88
N SER A 319 14.33 37.06 0.84
CA SER A 319 14.49 38.38 0.24
C SER A 319 13.27 38.66 -0.65
N PRO A 320 12.59 39.82 -0.54
CA PRO A 320 11.54 40.16 -1.49
C PRO A 320 12.10 40.19 -2.92
N PRO A 321 11.29 39.88 -3.96
CA PRO A 321 11.73 40.02 -5.35
C PRO A 321 12.25 41.45 -5.56
N ARG A 322 13.48 41.59 -6.07
CA ARG A 322 13.97 42.91 -6.47
C ARG A 322 13.07 43.43 -7.58
N GLU A 323 12.26 44.44 -7.28
CA GLU A 323 11.62 45.25 -8.31
C GLU A 323 12.74 45.74 -9.23
N GLY A 324 12.70 45.32 -10.50
CA GLY A 324 13.62 45.82 -11.50
C GLY A 324 13.39 47.32 -11.62
N HIS A 325 14.26 48.11 -11.00
CA HIS A 325 14.37 49.53 -11.31
C HIS A 325 14.71 49.63 -12.79
N GLY A 326 13.71 49.94 -13.60
CA GLY A 326 13.90 50.39 -14.97
C GLY A 326 14.85 51.58 -14.94
N SER A 327 16.01 51.42 -15.56
CA SER A 327 16.95 52.51 -15.77
C SER A 327 16.32 53.57 -16.69
N PRO A 328 16.49 54.87 -16.39
CA PRO A 328 16.02 55.98 -17.22
C PRO A 328 16.76 56.10 -18.55
#